data_AF-F9EIF2-F1
#
_entry.id   AF-F9EIF2-F1
#
_cell.length_a   1.000
_cell.length_b   1.000
_cell.length_c   1.000
_cell.angle_alpha   90.00
_cell.angle_beta   90.00
_cell.angle_gamma   90.00
#
_symmetry.space_group_name_H-M   'P 1'
#
loop_
_entity.id
_entity.type
_entity.pdbx_description
1 polymer ?
#
loop_
_entity_poly.entity_id
_entity_poly.type
_entity_poly.pdbx_seq_one_letter_code
_entity_poly.pdbx_strand_id
1 'polypeptide(L)'
;MSVPRPRALTVPRRPLAGLARTVRIGARTQWGGLLALAVLQSGLVTATARGIEGLYPAQADRDQYAATVGLSKVNIIFNGRGYDLTSIGGIVAFEVGFMGLLLFPLTGLILAIRLTRRQEEAGRVELVSAGRVGVASPSAAATVLLLADAAVAGGLIACGLAATGPPADGAVWYALGVTGCTAFFGALGLLLAQLCQETRVAYRTGAGAVVLCYLLRAVVDGHDAATTWVGGPLGWLAEVRPFGQPRPWPLAAYGVGVLVLLTAATTVALRRDLGSGVLAPRPGPARARRGLATGLGLAWRLCRAAVVGWGLLAVVWSGLFGWMSREVADLVDANPTLLTAMGADKGSDLVVMMAAIMAASAAAGAGAQAATRLAGEETSGRLGAVVATQLGRTRLWCTWWLMAVASALAVLAAACLALGAGTWWSTGERGALTTACSVGAGYAVPVVFVVAACAALASAGPRWAGAGWVLFGWCLTVGFLGEALRLPEWAENLSPLHLVGTLPLDDPDGAALAGLAMAGVVLLAGSVLVFRGRDLRAG
;
A
#
# COMPACT_ATOMS: atom_id res chain seq x y z
N MET A 1 41.80 51.55 -20.75
CA MET A 1 40.34 51.39 -20.93
C MET A 1 39.86 50.24 -20.07
N SER A 2 39.30 50.52 -18.90
CA SER A 2 38.74 49.54 -17.98
C SER A 2 37.27 49.30 -18.31
N VAL A 3 36.93 48.11 -18.82
CA VAL A 3 35.55 47.71 -19.07
C VAL A 3 34.81 47.57 -17.72
N PRO A 4 33.71 48.29 -17.48
CA PRO A 4 32.95 48.12 -16.24
C PRO A 4 32.29 46.74 -16.23
N ARG A 5 32.51 45.97 -15.16
CA ARG A 5 31.76 44.73 -14.92
C ARG A 5 30.27 45.07 -14.80
N PRO A 6 29.36 44.33 -15.47
CA PRO A 6 27.93 44.56 -15.30
C PRO A 6 27.57 44.35 -13.82
N ARG A 7 27.04 45.40 -13.18
CA ARG A 7 26.39 45.28 -11.88
C ARG A 7 25.23 44.30 -12.07
N ALA A 8 25.35 43.11 -11.48
CA ALA A 8 24.22 42.20 -11.36
C ALA A 8 23.09 42.97 -10.69
N LEU A 9 21.98 43.15 -11.40
CA LEU A 9 20.74 43.70 -10.86
C LEU A 9 20.19 42.68 -9.87
N THR A 10 20.70 42.68 -8.63
CA THR A 10 20.10 41.99 -7.50
C THR A 10 18.88 42.79 -7.06
N VAL A 11 17.82 42.78 -7.88
CA VAL A 11 16.50 43.12 -7.37
C VAL A 11 16.20 42.08 -6.30
N PRO A 12 15.99 42.46 -5.02
CA PRO A 12 15.62 41.51 -3.99
C PRO A 12 14.26 40.92 -4.35
N ARG A 13 14.27 39.76 -5.03
CA ARG A 13 13.05 39.05 -5.34
C ARG A 13 12.49 38.53 -4.03
N ARG A 14 11.31 39.03 -3.62
CA ARG A 14 10.59 38.47 -2.47
C ARG A 14 10.53 36.94 -2.65
N PRO A 15 10.87 36.14 -1.63
CA PRO A 15 11.01 34.68 -1.78
C PRO A 15 9.71 34.00 -2.23
N LEU A 16 8.56 34.62 -1.97
CA LEU A 16 7.22 34.15 -2.32
C LEU A 16 6.57 34.91 -3.50
N ALA A 17 7.34 35.69 -4.27
CA ALA A 17 6.81 36.37 -5.44
C ALA A 17 6.16 35.38 -6.42
N GLY A 18 4.91 35.63 -6.83
CA GLY A 18 4.21 34.76 -7.77
C GLY A 18 3.46 33.56 -7.18
N LEU A 19 3.44 33.40 -5.84
CA LEU A 19 2.82 32.26 -5.14
C LEU A 19 1.39 31.95 -5.62
N ALA A 20 0.51 32.95 -5.67
CA ALA A 20 -0.88 32.75 -6.10
C ALA A 20 -0.98 32.19 -7.53
N ARG A 21 -0.09 32.59 -8.44
CA ARG A 21 -0.05 32.05 -9.81
C ARG A 21 0.45 30.61 -9.80
N THR A 22 1.50 30.31 -9.03
CA THR A 22 2.02 28.94 -8.90
C THR A 22 1.00 27.99 -8.30
N VAL A 23 0.28 28.41 -7.25
CA VAL A 23 -0.85 27.66 -6.66
C VAL A 23 -1.94 27.40 -7.71
N ARG A 24 -2.37 28.44 -8.45
CA ARG A 24 -3.40 28.30 -9.49
C ARG A 24 -2.97 27.33 -10.60
N ILE A 25 -1.71 27.37 -11.03
CA ILE A 25 -1.18 26.45 -12.03
C ILE A 25 -1.14 25.01 -11.47
N GLY A 26 -0.66 24.83 -10.24
CA GLY A 26 -0.63 23.53 -9.58
C GLY A 26 -2.03 22.93 -9.45
N ALA A 27 -3.01 23.70 -8.95
CA ALA A 27 -4.41 23.29 -8.86
C ALA A 27 -4.96 22.88 -10.23
N ARG A 28 -4.77 23.70 -11.28
CA ARG A 28 -5.28 23.40 -12.63
C ARG A 28 -4.64 22.20 -13.29
N THR A 29 -3.38 21.91 -12.99
CA THR A 29 -2.66 20.80 -13.64
C THR A 29 -2.77 19.50 -12.86
N GLN A 30 -3.05 19.56 -11.55
CA GLN A 30 -3.12 18.40 -10.66
C GLN A 30 -4.51 18.14 -10.07
N TRP A 31 -5.56 18.86 -10.50
CA TRP A 31 -6.91 18.76 -9.93
C TRP A 31 -7.43 17.32 -9.84
N GLY A 32 -7.25 16.51 -10.89
CA GLY A 32 -7.72 15.12 -10.90
C GLY A 32 -6.99 14.24 -9.88
N GLY A 33 -5.72 14.54 -9.61
CA GLY A 33 -4.96 13.84 -8.57
C GLY A 33 -5.38 14.24 -7.16
N LEU A 34 -5.64 15.53 -6.94
CA LEU A 34 -6.14 16.07 -5.66
C LEU A 34 -7.53 15.48 -5.35
N LEU A 35 -8.48 15.61 -6.29
CA LEU A 35 -9.81 15.05 -6.13
C LEU A 35 -9.79 13.54 -5.92
N ALA A 36 -8.98 12.79 -6.68
CA ALA A 36 -8.91 11.34 -6.52
C ALA A 36 -8.42 10.92 -5.13
N LEU A 37 -7.43 11.62 -4.55
CA LEU A 37 -6.93 11.31 -3.21
C LEU A 37 -7.97 11.66 -2.13
N ALA A 38 -8.57 12.85 -2.22
CA ALA A 38 -9.62 13.26 -1.28
C ALA A 38 -10.83 12.31 -1.31
N VAL A 39 -11.31 11.93 -2.50
CA VAL A 39 -12.41 10.98 -2.69
C VAL A 39 -12.02 9.57 -2.22
N LEU A 40 -10.77 9.15 -2.41
CA LEU A 40 -10.31 7.84 -1.93
C LEU A 40 -10.34 7.77 -0.40
N GLN A 41 -9.87 8.81 0.29
CA GLN A 41 -9.89 8.88 1.75
C GLN A 41 -11.33 8.91 2.29
N SER A 42 -12.19 9.78 1.75
CA SER A 42 -13.59 9.85 2.18
C SER A 42 -14.37 8.58 1.81
N GLY A 43 -14.09 8.01 0.65
CA GLY A 43 -14.70 6.78 0.16
C GLY A 43 -14.43 5.61 1.10
N LEU A 44 -13.19 5.44 1.56
CA LEU A 44 -12.85 4.43 2.57
C LEU A 44 -13.70 4.61 3.84
N VAL A 45 -13.67 5.80 4.44
CA VAL A 45 -14.35 6.04 5.73
C VAL A 45 -15.86 5.87 5.60
N THR A 46 -16.48 6.42 4.55
CA THR A 46 -17.93 6.33 4.33
C THR A 46 -18.39 4.92 3.99
N ALA A 47 -17.60 4.16 3.21
CA ALA A 47 -17.90 2.77 2.90
C ALA A 47 -17.83 1.91 4.17
N THR A 48 -16.80 2.09 5.00
CA THR A 48 -16.71 1.41 6.30
C THR A 48 -17.88 1.80 7.20
N ALA A 49 -18.23 3.09 7.28
CA ALA A 49 -19.35 3.55 8.09
C ALA A 49 -20.68 2.88 7.73
N ARG A 50 -21.00 2.82 6.44
CA ARG A 50 -22.19 2.10 5.95
C ARG A 50 -22.13 0.60 6.20
N GLY A 51 -20.95 -0.01 6.03
CA GLY A 51 -20.76 -1.42 6.32
C GLY A 51 -21.04 -1.75 7.79
N ILE A 52 -20.50 -0.95 8.71
CA ILE A 52 -20.69 -1.13 10.15
C ILE A 52 -22.13 -0.87 10.59
N GLU A 53 -22.79 0.16 10.06
CA GLU A 53 -24.21 0.41 10.34
C GLU A 53 -25.10 -0.78 9.90
N GLY A 54 -24.79 -1.39 8.75
CA GLY A 54 -25.50 -2.57 8.26
C GLY A 54 -25.21 -3.86 9.05
N LEU A 55 -23.98 -4.03 9.55
CA LEU A 55 -23.55 -5.22 10.30
C LEU A 55 -23.97 -5.19 11.78
N TYR A 56 -23.98 -4.02 12.41
CA TYR A 56 -24.25 -3.86 13.85
C TYR A 56 -25.37 -2.85 14.14
N PRO A 57 -26.60 -3.07 13.63
CA PRO A 57 -27.70 -2.12 13.78
C PRO A 57 -28.20 -2.04 15.23
N ALA A 58 -28.25 -3.15 15.97
CA ALA A 58 -28.74 -3.18 17.34
C ALA A 58 -27.64 -2.86 18.38
N GLN A 59 -28.05 -2.34 19.54
CA GLN A 59 -27.10 -2.04 20.63
C GLN A 59 -26.42 -3.31 21.17
N ALA A 60 -27.17 -4.41 21.26
CA ALA A 60 -26.65 -5.70 21.72
C ALA A 60 -25.48 -6.20 20.85
N ASP A 61 -25.58 -6.04 19.52
CA ASP A 61 -24.52 -6.45 18.58
C ASP A 61 -23.23 -5.63 18.80
N ARG A 62 -23.38 -4.33 19.09
CA ARG A 62 -22.25 -3.43 19.38
C ARG A 62 -21.63 -3.71 20.75
N ASP A 63 -22.43 -4.04 21.75
CA ASP A 63 -21.93 -4.43 23.07
C ASP A 63 -21.16 -5.76 22.99
N GLN A 64 -21.64 -6.72 22.19
CA GLN A 64 -20.92 -7.97 21.90
C GLN A 64 -19.62 -7.69 21.14
N TYR A 65 -19.64 -6.79 20.15
CA TYR A 65 -18.45 -6.36 19.43
C TYR A 65 -17.38 -5.77 20.38
N ALA A 66 -17.79 -4.86 21.28
CA ALA A 66 -16.90 -4.28 22.27
C ALA A 66 -16.31 -5.32 23.23
N ALA A 67 -17.09 -6.34 23.62
CA ALA A 67 -16.66 -7.43 24.50
C ALA A 67 -15.76 -8.47 23.82
N THR A 68 -15.73 -8.51 22.49
CA THR A 68 -14.98 -9.52 21.71
C THR A 68 -13.84 -8.87 20.94
N VAL A 69 -14.16 -8.22 19.81
CA VAL A 69 -13.21 -7.54 18.93
C VAL A 69 -12.50 -6.41 19.66
N GLY A 70 -13.21 -5.67 20.52
CA GLY A 70 -12.64 -4.56 21.28
C GLY A 70 -11.59 -4.96 22.32
N LEU A 71 -11.64 -6.20 22.81
CA LEU A 71 -10.68 -6.74 23.78
C LEU A 71 -9.56 -7.58 23.13
N SER A 72 -9.71 -7.93 21.85
CA SER A 72 -8.69 -8.64 21.08
C SER A 72 -7.42 -7.80 20.97
N LYS A 73 -6.32 -8.34 21.51
CA LYS A 73 -5.02 -7.66 21.46
C LYS A 73 -4.51 -7.56 20.03
N VAL A 74 -4.81 -8.55 19.19
CA VAL A 74 -4.37 -8.53 17.80
C VAL A 74 -5.12 -7.47 17.00
N ASN A 75 -6.44 -7.32 17.19
CA ASN A 75 -7.19 -6.25 16.56
C ASN A 75 -6.70 -4.87 17.03
N ILE A 76 -6.38 -4.69 18.32
CA ILE A 76 -5.78 -3.45 18.82
C ILE A 76 -4.42 -3.16 18.16
N ILE A 77 -3.57 -4.19 18.03
CA ILE A 77 -2.26 -4.06 17.36
C ILE A 77 -2.44 -3.71 15.88
N PHE A 78 -3.46 -4.23 15.21
CA PHE A 78 -3.70 -4.02 13.78
C PHE A 78 -4.40 -2.68 13.48
N ASN A 79 -5.53 -2.44 14.13
CA ASN A 79 -6.41 -1.29 13.89
C ASN A 79 -6.07 -0.07 14.75
N GLY A 80 -5.26 -0.24 15.80
CA GLY A 80 -5.06 0.79 16.82
C GLY A 80 -6.02 0.62 17.98
N ARG A 81 -5.87 1.43 19.02
CA ARG A 81 -6.73 1.35 20.20
C ARG A 81 -8.16 1.73 19.87
N GLY A 82 -9.10 0.87 20.26
CA GLY A 82 -10.53 1.14 20.17
C GLY A 82 -11.02 1.99 21.34
N TYR A 83 -11.85 2.98 21.05
CA TYR A 83 -12.52 3.81 22.05
C TYR A 83 -13.99 3.90 21.70
N ASP A 84 -14.85 3.86 22.72
CA ASP A 84 -16.30 3.97 22.57
C ASP A 84 -16.90 2.93 21.59
N LEU A 85 -16.44 1.68 21.69
CA LEU A 85 -16.80 0.60 20.76
C LEU A 85 -18.24 0.10 20.88
N THR A 86 -19.04 0.70 21.76
CA THR A 86 -20.49 0.47 21.85
C THR A 86 -21.29 1.41 20.95
N SER A 87 -20.63 2.42 20.35
CA SER A 87 -21.22 3.33 19.37
C SER A 87 -20.77 3.01 17.94
N ILE A 88 -21.64 3.30 16.96
CA ILE A 88 -21.31 3.12 15.53
C ILE A 88 -20.07 3.94 15.19
N GLY A 89 -19.98 5.18 15.65
CA GLY A 89 -18.83 6.04 15.39
C GLY A 89 -17.52 5.47 15.94
N GLY A 90 -17.52 4.96 17.17
CA GLY A 90 -16.34 4.35 17.79
C GLY A 90 -15.87 3.10 17.04
N ILE A 91 -16.80 2.22 16.65
CA ILE A 91 -16.50 1.04 15.83
C ILE A 91 -15.95 1.46 14.47
N VAL A 92 -16.54 2.45 13.80
CA VAL A 92 -16.06 2.95 12.51
C VAL A 92 -14.65 3.51 12.61
N ALA A 93 -14.36 4.33 13.63
CA ALA A 93 -13.03 4.88 13.84
C ALA A 93 -11.98 3.78 14.03
N PHE A 94 -12.35 2.70 14.72
CA PHE A 94 -11.51 1.53 14.93
C PHE A 94 -11.36 0.67 13.67
N GLU A 95 -12.44 0.37 12.95
CA GLU A 95 -12.42 -0.53 11.78
C GLU A 95 -11.85 0.12 10.51
N VAL A 96 -11.94 1.45 10.38
CA VAL A 96 -11.14 2.15 9.37
C VAL A 96 -9.65 1.87 9.62
N GLY A 97 -9.24 1.84 10.89
CA GLY A 97 -8.11 1.09 11.42
C GLY A 97 -6.88 0.99 10.52
N PHE A 98 -6.42 -0.23 10.28
CA PHE A 98 -5.24 -0.53 9.46
C PHE A 98 -5.26 0.17 8.10
N MET A 99 -6.40 0.14 7.41
CA MET A 99 -6.54 0.72 6.07
C MET A 99 -6.37 2.24 6.11
N GLY A 100 -6.98 2.93 7.08
CA GLY A 100 -6.83 4.36 7.30
C GLY A 100 -5.42 4.74 7.77
N LEU A 101 -4.85 3.98 8.71
CA LEU A 101 -3.51 4.19 9.24
C LEU A 101 -2.40 4.03 8.19
N LEU A 102 -2.65 3.34 7.09
CA LEU A 102 -1.77 3.32 5.92
C LEU A 102 -2.18 4.37 4.87
N LEU A 103 -3.46 4.51 4.57
CA LEU A 103 -3.94 5.38 3.49
C LEU A 103 -3.71 6.86 3.79
N PHE A 104 -4.10 7.34 4.98
CA PHE A 104 -4.03 8.76 5.35
C PHE A 104 -2.60 9.34 5.34
N PRO A 105 -1.57 8.65 5.87
CA PRO A 105 -0.21 9.15 5.78
C PRO A 105 0.37 9.02 4.35
N LEU A 106 0.07 7.92 3.63
CA LEU A 106 0.60 7.71 2.29
C LEU A 106 0.04 8.70 1.27
N THR A 107 -1.24 9.05 1.35
CA THR A 107 -1.88 10.05 0.48
C THR A 107 -1.18 11.41 0.60
N GLY A 108 -1.00 11.91 1.84
CA GLY A 108 -0.29 13.16 2.11
C GLY A 108 1.16 13.14 1.63
N LEU A 109 1.90 12.07 1.98
CA LEU A 109 3.29 11.87 1.56
C LEU A 109 3.43 11.83 0.03
N ILE A 110 2.58 11.05 -0.64
CA ILE A 110 2.64 10.87 -2.09
C ILE A 110 2.33 12.18 -2.81
N LEU A 111 1.29 12.88 -2.36
CA LEU A 111 0.90 14.17 -2.91
C LEU A 111 2.03 15.19 -2.77
N ALA A 112 2.61 15.32 -1.58
CA ALA A 112 3.70 16.25 -1.32
C ALA A 112 4.90 16.05 -2.27
N ILE A 113 5.36 14.80 -2.42
CA ILE A 113 6.49 14.46 -3.31
C ILE A 113 6.11 14.68 -4.78
N ARG A 114 4.85 14.37 -5.16
CA ARG A 114 4.33 14.60 -6.52
C ARG A 114 4.27 16.09 -6.86
N LEU A 115 3.90 16.95 -5.92
CA LEU A 115 3.81 18.40 -6.10
C LEU A 115 5.18 19.08 -6.09
N THR A 116 6.23 18.42 -5.57
CA THR A 116 7.57 18.98 -5.45
C THR A 116 8.60 18.19 -6.27
N ARG A 117 9.26 17.17 -5.69
CA ARG A 117 10.41 16.48 -6.29
C ARG A 117 10.11 15.92 -7.68
N ARG A 118 8.92 15.40 -7.91
CA ARG A 118 8.52 14.92 -9.24
C ARG A 118 8.43 16.03 -10.28
N GLN A 119 8.01 17.24 -9.90
CA GLN A 119 7.98 18.39 -10.80
C GLN A 119 9.40 18.90 -11.08
N GLU A 120 10.28 18.82 -10.08
CA GLU A 120 11.69 19.19 -10.21
C GLU A 120 12.44 18.24 -11.14
N GLU A 121 12.32 16.93 -10.96
CA GLU A 121 12.89 15.92 -11.86
C GLU A 121 12.38 16.01 -13.29
N ALA A 122 11.13 16.47 -13.47
CA ALA A 122 10.55 16.69 -14.79
C ALA A 122 11.02 18.00 -15.45
N GLY A 123 11.93 18.76 -14.83
CA GLY A 123 12.43 20.06 -15.31
C GLY A 123 11.41 21.20 -15.24
N ARG A 124 10.20 20.96 -14.72
CA ARG A 124 9.12 21.96 -14.71
C ARG A 124 9.39 23.08 -13.73
N VAL A 125 10.02 22.75 -12.60
CA VAL A 125 10.40 23.76 -11.59
C VAL A 125 11.44 24.73 -12.15
N GLU A 126 12.37 24.27 -12.99
CA GLU A 126 13.37 25.12 -13.65
C GLU A 126 12.72 26.13 -14.60
N LEU A 127 11.76 25.68 -15.42
CA LEU A 127 11.00 26.56 -16.33
C LEU A 127 10.20 27.64 -15.57
N VAL A 128 9.56 27.26 -14.46
CA VAL A 128 8.82 28.22 -13.62
C VAL A 128 9.77 29.19 -12.91
N SER A 129 10.92 28.70 -12.45
CA SER A 129 11.92 29.49 -11.72
C SER A 129 12.70 30.45 -12.61
N ALA A 130 12.82 30.15 -13.92
CA ALA A 130 13.35 31.07 -14.92
C ALA A 130 12.47 32.33 -15.10
N GLY A 131 11.20 32.26 -14.72
CA GLY A 131 10.27 33.39 -14.73
C GLY A 131 10.48 34.39 -13.59
N ARG A 132 9.50 35.29 -13.40
CA ARG A 132 9.43 36.23 -12.26
C ARG A 132 8.77 35.59 -11.04
N VAL A 133 9.26 34.41 -10.65
CA VAL A 133 8.78 33.64 -9.51
C VAL A 133 9.88 33.59 -8.45
N GLY A 134 9.50 33.71 -7.17
CA GLY A 134 10.42 33.62 -6.05
C GLY A 134 10.88 32.18 -5.81
N VAL A 135 12.09 32.01 -5.28
CA VAL A 135 12.73 30.69 -5.10
C VAL A 135 11.92 29.75 -4.19
N ALA A 136 11.20 30.29 -3.18
CA ALA A 136 10.36 29.50 -2.29
C ALA A 136 8.92 29.32 -2.79
N SER A 137 8.54 29.95 -3.90
CA SER A 137 7.15 29.93 -4.40
C SER A 137 6.68 28.53 -4.81
N PRO A 138 7.47 27.69 -5.52
CA PRO A 138 7.04 26.32 -5.86
C PRO A 138 6.80 25.42 -4.64
N SER A 139 7.69 25.46 -3.64
CA SER A 139 7.53 24.67 -2.41
C SER A 139 6.38 25.17 -1.53
N ALA A 140 6.23 26.50 -1.41
CA ALA A 140 5.09 27.10 -0.72
C ALA A 140 3.76 26.78 -1.43
N ALA A 141 3.72 26.78 -2.77
CA ALA A 141 2.53 26.41 -3.52
C ALA A 141 2.15 24.94 -3.30
N ALA A 142 3.14 24.04 -3.28
CA ALA A 142 2.92 22.64 -2.95
C ALA A 142 2.38 22.46 -1.53
N THR A 143 2.88 23.25 -0.57
CA THR A 143 2.39 23.25 0.82
C THR A 143 0.93 23.69 0.90
N VAL A 144 0.56 24.79 0.22
CA VAL A 144 -0.83 25.28 0.18
C VAL A 144 -1.76 24.23 -0.44
N LEU A 145 -1.37 23.61 -1.56
CA LEU A 145 -2.18 22.59 -2.22
C LEU A 145 -2.33 21.32 -1.37
N LEU A 146 -1.27 20.89 -0.69
CA LEU A 146 -1.31 19.76 0.24
C LEU A 146 -2.28 20.02 1.40
N LEU A 147 -2.18 21.19 2.04
CA LEU A 147 -3.05 21.53 3.18
C LEU A 147 -4.51 21.73 2.73
N ALA A 148 -4.73 22.31 1.55
CA ALA A 148 -6.06 22.41 0.96
C ALA A 148 -6.66 21.02 0.66
N ASP A 149 -5.87 20.11 0.11
CA ASP A 149 -6.29 18.72 -0.14
C ASP A 149 -6.67 17.99 1.15
N ALA A 150 -5.83 18.08 2.18
CA ALA A 150 -6.11 17.48 3.49
C ALA A 150 -7.36 18.07 4.16
N ALA A 151 -7.62 19.38 3.98
CA ALA A 151 -8.82 20.04 4.47
C ALA A 151 -10.08 19.62 3.70
N VAL A 152 -9.99 19.52 2.36
CA VAL A 152 -11.09 19.02 1.52
C VAL A 152 -11.41 17.56 1.86
N ALA A 153 -10.40 16.70 2.00
CA ALA A 153 -10.55 15.31 2.41
C ALA A 153 -11.23 15.22 3.79
N GLY A 154 -10.78 16.01 4.77
CA GLY A 154 -11.41 16.10 6.09
C GLY A 154 -12.88 16.55 6.03
N GLY A 155 -13.17 17.60 5.25
CA GLY A 155 -14.54 18.06 5.04
C GLY A 155 -15.44 16.99 4.42
N LEU A 156 -14.95 16.27 3.40
CA LEU A 156 -15.67 15.16 2.79
C LEU A 156 -15.87 13.98 3.76
N ILE A 157 -14.90 13.68 4.61
CA ILE A 157 -15.01 12.67 5.67
C ILE A 157 -16.09 13.08 6.69
N ALA A 158 -16.07 14.33 7.16
CA ALA A 158 -17.05 14.83 8.11
C ALA A 158 -18.47 14.78 7.54
N CYS A 159 -18.67 15.27 6.31
CA CYS A 159 -19.95 15.19 5.60
C CYS A 159 -20.39 13.74 5.37
N GLY A 160 -19.44 12.88 5.00
CA GLY A 160 -19.68 11.47 4.77
C GLY A 160 -20.15 10.74 6.02
N LEU A 161 -19.48 10.93 7.14
CA LEU A 161 -19.86 10.34 8.43
C LEU A 161 -21.18 10.90 8.96
N ALA A 162 -21.41 12.21 8.82
CA ALA A 162 -22.68 12.82 9.21
C ALA A 162 -23.87 12.27 8.40
N ALA A 163 -23.63 11.83 7.15
CA ALA A 163 -24.64 11.22 6.28
C ALA A 163 -24.89 9.72 6.56
N THR A 164 -24.09 9.07 7.41
CA THR A 164 -24.17 7.62 7.71
C THR A 164 -24.58 7.33 9.15
N GLY A 165 -25.05 8.33 9.91
CA GLY A 165 -25.65 8.13 11.24
C GLY A 165 -24.83 8.56 12.48
N PRO A 166 -23.48 8.46 12.53
CA PRO A 166 -22.70 8.92 13.68
C PRO A 166 -22.94 10.39 14.06
N PRO A 167 -22.79 10.75 15.35
CA PRO A 167 -22.88 12.14 15.81
C PRO A 167 -21.96 13.09 15.04
N ALA A 168 -22.51 14.24 14.62
CA ALA A 168 -21.81 15.19 13.76
C ALA A 168 -20.58 15.83 14.43
N ASP A 169 -20.63 16.03 15.76
CA ASP A 169 -19.51 16.52 16.56
C ASP A 169 -18.33 15.53 16.54
N GLY A 170 -18.60 14.24 16.74
CA GLY A 170 -17.58 13.19 16.65
C GLY A 170 -17.03 13.03 15.24
N ALA A 171 -17.88 13.16 14.21
CA ALA A 171 -17.46 13.18 12.82
C ALA A 171 -16.46 14.31 12.52
N VAL A 172 -16.68 15.50 13.08
CA VAL A 172 -15.75 16.65 12.95
C VAL A 172 -14.41 16.35 13.65
N TRP A 173 -14.43 15.80 14.87
CA TRP A 173 -13.20 15.44 15.57
C TRP A 173 -12.39 14.37 14.82
N TYR A 174 -13.06 13.34 14.29
CA TYR A 174 -12.40 12.32 13.50
C TYR A 174 -11.78 12.91 12.23
N ALA A 175 -12.54 13.74 11.51
CA ALA A 175 -12.07 14.43 10.32
C ALA A 175 -10.85 15.33 10.60
N LEU A 176 -10.84 16.09 11.70
CA LEU A 176 -9.69 16.90 12.12
C LEU A 176 -8.46 16.03 12.42
N GLY A 177 -8.65 14.87 13.06
CA GLY A 177 -7.59 13.90 13.28
C GLY A 177 -6.98 13.39 11.98
N VAL A 178 -7.82 12.99 11.02
CA VAL A 178 -7.39 12.52 9.70
C VAL A 178 -6.66 13.62 8.93
N THR A 179 -7.22 14.84 8.89
CA THR A 179 -6.57 16.00 8.27
C THR A 179 -5.22 16.29 8.89
N GLY A 180 -5.11 16.26 10.21
CA GLY A 180 -3.85 16.44 10.94
C GLY A 180 -2.80 15.38 10.58
N CYS A 181 -3.21 14.11 10.55
CA CYS A 181 -2.35 12.99 10.15
C CYS A 181 -1.86 13.13 8.71
N THR A 182 -2.76 13.35 7.75
CA THR A 182 -2.41 13.55 6.33
C THR A 182 -1.49 14.76 6.14
N ALA A 183 -1.75 15.88 6.83
CA ALA A 183 -0.90 17.07 6.77
C ALA A 183 0.49 16.82 7.36
N PHE A 184 0.60 16.10 8.49
CA PHE A 184 1.88 15.76 9.12
C PHE A 184 2.77 14.94 8.18
N PHE A 185 2.23 13.85 7.62
CA PHE A 185 3.00 13.00 6.70
C PHE A 185 3.23 13.66 5.34
N GLY A 186 2.34 14.56 4.91
CA GLY A 186 2.60 15.44 3.77
C GLY A 186 3.75 16.41 4.01
N ALA A 187 3.84 17.01 5.20
CA ALA A 187 4.97 17.85 5.59
C ALA A 187 6.29 17.05 5.65
N LEU A 188 6.24 15.80 6.13
CA LEU A 188 7.36 14.86 6.03
C LEU A 188 7.74 14.58 4.57
N GLY A 189 6.76 14.40 3.68
CA GLY A 189 6.98 14.23 2.24
C GLY A 189 7.64 15.45 1.59
N LEU A 190 7.25 16.67 1.99
CA LEU A 190 7.89 17.91 1.55
C LEU A 190 9.35 17.98 2.00
N LEU A 191 9.65 17.59 3.24
CA LEU A 191 11.03 17.50 3.75
C LEU A 191 11.85 16.46 2.98
N LEU A 192 11.33 15.25 2.81
CA LEU A 192 11.99 14.19 2.05
C LEU A 192 12.24 14.57 0.60
N ALA A 193 11.32 15.34 -0.01
CA ALA A 193 11.50 15.88 -1.35
C ALA A 193 12.68 16.87 -1.47
N GLN A 194 13.09 17.52 -0.38
CA GLN A 194 14.30 18.35 -0.35
C GLN A 194 15.56 17.54 -0.02
N LEU A 195 15.44 16.49 0.80
CA LEU A 195 16.55 15.65 1.22
C LEU A 195 17.01 14.69 0.13
N CYS A 196 16.08 14.11 -0.63
CA CYS A 196 16.38 13.09 -1.65
C CYS A 196 16.53 13.72 -3.04
N GLN A 197 17.57 13.33 -3.77
CA GLN A 197 17.75 13.73 -5.17
C GLN A 197 16.78 13.01 -6.13
N GLU A 198 16.34 11.79 -5.79
CA GLU A 198 15.44 11.00 -6.62
C GLU A 198 14.03 10.89 -6.00
N THR A 199 12.98 11.12 -6.80
CA THR A 199 11.56 10.93 -6.44
C THR A 199 11.30 9.51 -5.94
N ARG A 200 11.92 8.52 -6.60
CA ARG A 200 11.79 7.10 -6.20
C ARG A 200 12.38 6.84 -4.82
N VAL A 201 13.48 7.52 -4.47
CA VAL A 201 14.10 7.40 -3.14
C VAL A 201 13.22 8.09 -2.10
N ALA A 202 12.71 9.29 -2.40
CA ALA A 202 11.79 10.00 -1.51
C ALA A 202 10.54 9.16 -1.16
N TYR A 203 9.89 8.55 -2.16
CA TYR A 203 8.74 7.68 -1.91
C TYR A 203 9.09 6.46 -1.06
N ARG A 204 10.22 5.80 -1.33
CA ARG A 204 10.65 4.61 -0.57
C ARG A 204 10.97 4.94 0.88
N THR A 205 11.71 6.02 1.11
CA THR A 205 12.07 6.46 2.46
C THR A 205 10.83 6.89 3.22
N GLY A 206 9.91 7.62 2.58
CA GLY A 206 8.66 8.04 3.21
C GLY A 206 7.73 6.86 3.53
N ALA A 207 7.57 5.90 2.61
CA ALA A 207 6.81 4.69 2.88
C ALA A 207 7.43 3.87 4.03
N GLY A 208 8.76 3.76 4.07
CA GLY A 208 9.47 3.14 5.18
C GLY A 208 9.25 3.84 6.51
N ALA A 209 9.19 5.18 6.53
CA ALA A 209 8.87 5.95 7.73
C ALA A 209 7.43 5.70 8.21
N VAL A 210 6.46 5.62 7.30
CA VAL A 210 5.06 5.27 7.63
C VAL A 210 4.99 3.88 8.26
N VAL A 211 5.62 2.88 7.63
CA VAL A 211 5.66 1.51 8.16
C VAL A 211 6.35 1.46 9.52
N LEU A 212 7.46 2.18 9.69
CA LEU A 212 8.14 2.27 10.98
C LEU A 212 7.24 2.88 12.07
N CYS A 213 6.57 4.00 11.77
CA CYS A 213 5.60 4.59 12.70
C CYS A 213 4.45 3.64 13.02
N TYR A 214 3.98 2.86 12.04
CA TYR A 214 2.91 1.90 12.23
C TYR A 214 3.34 0.75 13.15
N LEU A 215 4.56 0.22 12.95
CA LEU A 215 5.12 -0.83 13.81
C LEU A 215 5.41 -0.32 15.23
N LEU A 216 5.95 0.90 15.37
CA LEU A 216 6.16 1.52 16.67
C LEU A 216 4.86 1.71 17.43
N ARG A 217 3.81 2.19 16.74
CA ARG A 217 2.45 2.24 17.28
C ARG A 217 1.99 0.86 17.75
N ALA A 218 2.10 -0.15 16.90
CA ALA A 218 1.67 -1.52 17.21
C ALA A 218 2.36 -2.08 18.47
N VAL A 219 3.64 -1.80 18.67
CA VAL A 219 4.38 -2.17 19.90
C VAL A 219 3.85 -1.40 21.12
N VAL A 220 3.63 -0.09 21.00
CA VAL A 220 3.12 0.74 22.11
C VAL A 220 1.68 0.36 22.47
N ASP A 221 0.85 0.01 21.50
CA ASP A 221 -0.52 -0.43 21.73
C ASP A 221 -0.58 -1.79 22.43
N GLY A 222 0.44 -2.63 22.27
CA GLY A 222 0.61 -3.89 23.01
C GLY A 222 1.08 -3.74 24.47
N HIS A 223 1.45 -2.54 24.91
CA HIS A 223 1.91 -2.25 26.28
C HIS A 223 1.01 -1.24 27.01
N ASP A 224 0.92 -1.32 28.34
CA ASP A 224 0.01 -0.50 29.15
C ASP A 224 0.28 1.02 29.08
N ALA A 225 -0.79 1.79 29.31
CA ALA A 225 -1.12 3.11 28.77
C ALA A 225 -0.20 4.32 29.05
N ALA A 226 0.89 4.20 29.81
CA ALA A 226 1.71 5.34 30.24
C ALA A 226 2.63 5.92 29.15
N THR A 227 2.78 5.24 28.00
CA THR A 227 3.68 5.61 26.89
C THR A 227 2.94 6.00 25.61
N THR A 228 1.67 6.41 25.70
CA THR A 228 0.84 6.83 24.56
C THR A 228 1.45 7.93 23.68
N TRP A 229 2.26 8.82 24.28
CA TRP A 229 3.02 9.83 23.52
C TRP A 229 4.09 9.21 22.60
N VAL A 230 4.65 8.06 22.98
CA VAL A 230 5.70 7.31 22.26
C VAL A 230 5.15 6.56 21.04
N GLY A 231 3.83 6.30 20.99
CA GLY A 231 3.17 5.66 19.85
C GLY A 231 3.27 6.46 18.54
N GLY A 232 3.73 7.71 18.61
CA GLY A 232 4.06 8.54 17.47
C GLY A 232 2.84 9.02 16.69
N PRO A 233 3.06 9.63 15.51
CA PRO A 233 2.01 10.33 14.76
C PRO A 233 0.89 9.42 14.27
N LEU A 234 1.04 8.09 14.25
CA LEU A 234 -0.05 7.17 13.92
C LEU A 234 -0.87 6.75 15.15
N GLY A 235 -0.26 6.65 16.34
CA GLY A 235 -1.00 6.39 17.58
C GLY A 235 -1.87 7.58 18.04
N TRP A 236 -1.47 8.80 17.69
CA TRP A 236 -2.22 10.01 18.01
C TRP A 236 -3.63 10.05 17.42
N LEU A 237 -3.87 9.39 16.27
CA LEU A 237 -5.17 9.38 15.60
C LEU A 237 -6.25 8.72 16.46
N ALA A 238 -5.94 7.57 17.07
CA ALA A 238 -6.84 6.86 17.98
C ALA A 238 -7.10 7.67 19.26
N GLU A 239 -6.08 8.36 19.78
CA GLU A 239 -6.19 9.19 20.99
C GLU A 239 -6.99 10.48 20.82
N VAL A 240 -7.40 10.84 19.59
CA VAL A 240 -8.39 11.91 19.38
C VAL A 240 -9.71 11.56 20.08
N ARG A 241 -10.05 10.27 20.17
CA ARG A 241 -11.29 9.75 20.82
C ARG A 241 -12.56 10.47 20.36
N PRO A 242 -12.80 10.51 19.04
CA PRO A 242 -13.77 11.41 18.41
C PRO A 242 -15.21 11.22 18.89
N PHE A 243 -15.65 9.98 19.12
CA PHE A 243 -17.04 9.67 19.48
C PHE A 243 -17.27 9.48 20.99
N GLY A 244 -16.20 9.54 21.80
CA GLY A 244 -16.28 9.41 23.25
C GLY A 244 -16.01 10.74 23.95
N GLN A 245 -14.81 10.88 24.52
CA GLN A 245 -14.34 12.13 25.13
C GLN A 245 -13.19 12.70 24.28
N PRO A 246 -13.49 13.62 23.34
CA PRO A 246 -12.49 14.14 22.44
C PRO A 246 -11.33 14.80 23.18
N ARG A 247 -10.10 14.48 22.76
CA ARG A 247 -8.89 15.06 23.33
C ARG A 247 -8.25 16.00 22.31
N PRO A 248 -7.94 17.26 22.68
CA PRO A 248 -7.36 18.24 21.74
C PRO A 248 -5.84 18.09 21.56
N TRP A 249 -5.14 17.45 22.50
CA TRP A 249 -3.68 17.36 22.47
C TRP A 249 -3.12 16.65 21.21
N PRO A 250 -3.74 15.61 20.62
CA PRO A 250 -3.22 14.98 19.40
C PRO A 250 -3.25 15.94 18.21
N LEU A 251 -4.28 16.78 18.11
CA LEU A 251 -4.38 17.81 17.07
C LEU A 251 -3.28 18.87 17.24
N ALA A 252 -3.01 19.27 18.49
CA ALA A 252 -1.89 20.16 18.79
C ALA A 252 -0.54 19.52 18.43
N ALA A 253 -0.35 18.23 18.71
CA ALA A 253 0.86 17.48 18.35
C ALA A 253 1.05 17.40 16.83
N TYR A 254 -0.01 17.14 16.06
CA TYR A 254 0.03 17.23 14.60
C TYR A 254 0.37 18.64 14.12
N GLY A 255 -0.25 19.67 14.68
CA GLY A 255 0.01 21.07 14.32
C GLY A 255 1.48 21.48 14.55
N VAL A 256 2.03 21.16 15.73
CA VAL A 256 3.44 21.40 16.05
C VAL A 256 4.36 20.60 15.12
N GLY A 257 4.04 19.32 14.88
CA GLY A 257 4.79 18.46 13.98
C GLY A 257 4.84 18.98 12.54
N VAL A 258 3.70 19.42 12.01
CA VAL A 258 3.61 20.07 10.70
C VAL A 258 4.48 21.33 10.66
N LEU A 259 4.39 22.19 11.68
CA LEU A 259 5.20 23.41 11.73
C LEU A 259 6.70 23.11 11.71
N VAL A 260 7.15 22.15 12.54
CA VAL A 260 8.56 21.72 12.60
C VAL A 260 9.02 21.11 11.26
N LEU A 261 8.23 20.25 10.64
CA LEU A 261 8.58 19.62 9.36
C LEU A 261 8.59 20.62 8.21
N LEU A 262 7.64 21.56 8.16
CA LEU A 262 7.59 22.61 7.13
C LEU A 262 8.74 23.62 7.28
N THR A 263 9.09 23.99 8.51
CA THR A 263 10.26 24.84 8.76
C THR A 263 11.56 24.14 8.36
N ALA A 264 11.72 22.85 8.71
CA ALA A 264 12.85 22.04 8.25
C ALA A 264 12.87 21.93 6.71
N ALA A 265 11.74 21.65 6.07
CA ALA A 265 11.66 21.54 4.61
C ALA A 265 12.04 22.87 3.93
N THR A 266 11.51 23.99 4.43
CA THR A 266 11.76 25.32 3.87
C THR A 266 13.22 25.74 4.06
N THR A 267 13.80 25.50 5.24
CA THR A 267 15.21 25.82 5.50
C THR A 267 16.16 25.04 4.60
N VAL A 268 15.89 23.75 4.37
CA VAL A 268 16.66 22.94 3.42
C VAL A 268 16.45 23.45 1.98
N ALA A 269 15.21 23.75 1.58
CA ALA A 269 14.88 24.24 0.25
C ALA A 269 15.58 25.57 -0.09
N LEU A 270 15.77 26.45 0.89
CA LEU A 270 16.44 27.74 0.71
C LEU A 270 17.97 27.66 0.64
N ARG A 271 18.56 26.54 1.07
CA ARG A 271 20.02 26.35 1.13
C ARG A 271 20.56 25.43 0.04
N ARG A 272 19.71 24.60 -0.58
CA ARG A 272 20.10 23.65 -1.63
C ARG A 272 19.96 24.26 -3.02
N ASP A 273 20.81 23.80 -3.94
CA ASP A 273 20.66 24.13 -5.36
C ASP A 273 19.55 23.30 -6.00
N LEU A 274 18.92 23.86 -7.05
CA LEU A 274 17.93 23.14 -7.85
C LEU A 274 18.55 21.89 -8.47
N GLY A 275 17.77 20.80 -8.50
CA GLY A 275 18.22 19.49 -8.98
C GLY A 275 19.02 18.70 -7.94
N SER A 276 19.67 19.37 -6.97
CA SER A 276 20.43 18.72 -5.89
C SER A 276 19.53 18.23 -4.76
N GLY A 277 19.82 17.04 -4.21
CA GLY A 277 19.32 16.62 -2.89
C GLY A 277 20.45 16.68 -1.86
N VAL A 278 20.13 16.90 -0.59
CA VAL A 278 21.13 16.88 0.50
C VAL A 278 21.79 15.50 0.61
N LEU A 279 21.03 14.44 0.36
CA LEU A 279 21.51 13.07 0.30
C LEU A 279 21.89 12.75 -1.15
N ALA A 280 23.19 12.87 -1.45
CA ALA A 280 23.74 12.48 -2.74
C ALA A 280 23.55 10.96 -2.98
N PRO A 281 23.17 10.55 -4.20
CA PRO A 281 23.18 9.15 -4.60
C PRO A 281 24.59 8.59 -4.41
N ARG A 282 24.70 7.50 -3.64
CA ARG A 282 25.98 6.81 -3.51
C ARG A 282 26.38 6.26 -4.88
N PRO A 283 27.60 6.52 -5.38
CA PRO A 283 28.08 5.83 -6.56
C PRO A 283 27.97 4.33 -6.30
N GLY A 284 27.34 3.62 -7.23
CA GLY A 284 27.21 2.16 -7.12
C GLY A 284 28.59 1.49 -7.02
N PRO A 285 28.65 0.20 -6.65
CA PRO A 285 29.91 -0.53 -6.58
C PRO A 285 30.69 -0.40 -7.90
N ALA A 286 31.99 -0.11 -7.82
CA ALA A 286 32.85 0.08 -8.99
C ALA A 286 32.91 -1.15 -9.92
N ARG A 287 32.58 -2.34 -9.40
CA ARG A 287 32.47 -3.58 -10.17
C ARG A 287 31.13 -4.25 -9.90
N ALA A 288 30.49 -4.71 -10.97
CA ALA A 288 29.31 -5.55 -10.87
C ALA A 288 29.68 -6.94 -10.30
N ARG A 289 28.86 -7.47 -9.39
CA ARG A 289 29.00 -8.87 -8.93
C ARG A 289 28.73 -9.83 -10.10
N ARG A 290 29.42 -10.98 -10.15
CA ARG A 290 29.26 -11.98 -11.23
C ARG A 290 27.81 -12.37 -11.51
N GLY A 291 26.96 -12.45 -10.47
CA GLY A 291 25.53 -12.76 -10.64
C GLY A 291 24.77 -11.73 -11.50
N LEU A 292 25.18 -10.46 -11.51
CA LEU A 292 24.56 -9.41 -12.33
C LEU A 292 24.92 -9.51 -13.82
N ALA A 293 25.89 -10.35 -14.19
CA ALA A 293 26.20 -10.67 -15.58
C ALA A 293 25.20 -11.70 -16.17
N THR A 294 24.20 -12.15 -15.40
CA THR A 294 23.20 -13.13 -15.85
C THR A 294 21.81 -12.51 -15.91
N GLY A 295 20.95 -13.00 -16.81
CA GLY A 295 19.55 -12.56 -16.91
C GLY A 295 18.77 -12.74 -15.61
N LEU A 296 19.01 -13.84 -14.88
CA LEU A 296 18.34 -14.12 -13.60
C LEU A 296 18.80 -13.15 -12.51
N GLY A 297 20.09 -12.84 -12.42
CA GLY A 297 20.59 -11.87 -11.45
C GLY A 297 20.14 -10.44 -11.75
N LEU A 298 19.99 -10.07 -13.04
CA LEU A 298 19.38 -8.81 -13.45
C LEU A 298 17.91 -8.74 -13.03
N ALA A 299 17.12 -9.76 -13.35
CA ALA A 299 15.71 -9.86 -13.00
C ALA A 299 15.53 -9.78 -11.47
N TRP A 300 16.32 -10.54 -10.69
CA TRP A 300 16.32 -10.47 -9.24
C TRP A 300 16.66 -9.07 -8.74
N ARG A 301 17.73 -8.43 -9.24
CA ARG A 301 18.10 -7.07 -8.80
C ARG A 301 16.98 -6.05 -9.02
N LEU A 302 16.25 -6.17 -10.12
CA LEU A 302 15.17 -5.26 -10.49
C LEU A 302 13.87 -5.53 -9.73
N CYS A 303 13.58 -6.80 -9.42
CA CYS A 303 12.34 -7.20 -8.77
C CYS A 303 12.46 -7.42 -7.25
N ARG A 304 13.67 -7.59 -6.68
CA ARG A 304 13.87 -7.92 -5.24
C ARG A 304 13.12 -7.00 -4.28
N ALA A 305 13.02 -5.71 -4.59
CA ALA A 305 12.32 -4.76 -3.73
C ALA A 305 10.81 -5.05 -3.69
N ALA A 306 10.23 -5.44 -4.84
CA ALA A 306 8.85 -5.88 -4.91
C ALA A 306 8.65 -7.22 -4.19
N VAL A 307 9.57 -8.19 -4.38
CA VAL A 307 9.50 -9.49 -3.71
C VAL A 307 9.56 -9.34 -2.20
N VAL A 308 10.48 -8.49 -1.69
CA VAL A 308 10.56 -8.19 -0.25
C VAL A 308 9.30 -7.47 0.23
N GLY A 309 8.77 -6.51 -0.53
CA GLY A 309 7.54 -5.80 -0.16
C GLY A 309 6.33 -6.72 -0.04
N TRP A 310 6.09 -7.54 -1.07
CA TRP A 310 5.01 -8.53 -1.09
C TRP A 310 5.23 -9.65 -0.06
N GLY A 311 6.46 -10.12 0.11
CA GLY A 311 6.82 -11.10 1.12
C GLY A 311 6.58 -10.60 2.54
N LEU A 312 6.98 -9.36 2.85
CA LEU A 312 6.70 -8.74 4.15
C LEU A 312 5.20 -8.58 4.37
N LEU A 313 4.45 -8.10 3.37
CA LEU A 313 3.00 -7.97 3.48
C LEU A 313 2.35 -9.32 3.77
N ALA A 314 2.69 -10.36 3.00
CA ALA A 314 2.11 -11.69 3.14
C ALA A 314 2.49 -12.34 4.47
N VAL A 315 3.77 -12.26 4.88
CA VAL A 315 4.26 -12.80 6.16
C VAL A 315 3.61 -12.10 7.35
N VAL A 316 3.52 -10.77 7.34
CA VAL A 316 2.89 -10.01 8.42
C VAL A 316 1.40 -10.35 8.49
N TRP A 317 0.70 -10.34 7.36
CA TRP A 317 -0.72 -10.69 7.32
C TRP A 317 -0.97 -12.10 7.84
N SER A 318 -0.32 -13.09 7.24
CA SER A 318 -0.49 -14.50 7.61
C SER A 318 -0.06 -14.80 9.04
N GLY A 319 1.05 -14.22 9.50
CA GLY A 319 1.51 -14.40 10.88
C GLY A 319 0.57 -13.79 11.92
N LEU A 320 0.00 -12.62 11.64
CA LEU A 320 -1.00 -11.99 12.50
C LEU A 320 -2.29 -12.81 12.57
N PHE A 321 -2.82 -13.26 11.43
CA PHE A 321 -3.98 -14.15 11.41
C PHE A 321 -3.68 -15.45 12.16
N GLY A 322 -2.50 -16.04 11.96
CA GLY A 322 -2.11 -17.22 12.74
C GLY A 322 -2.07 -16.96 14.25
N TRP A 323 -1.63 -15.78 14.66
CA TRP A 323 -1.66 -15.39 16.07
C TRP A 323 -3.09 -15.21 16.60
N MET A 324 -4.03 -14.75 15.78
CA MET A 324 -5.46 -14.62 16.11
C MET A 324 -6.21 -15.94 16.21
N SER A 325 -5.64 -17.06 15.75
CA SER A 325 -6.38 -18.32 15.70
C SER A 325 -6.93 -18.78 17.05
N ARG A 326 -6.24 -18.50 18.16
CA ARG A 326 -6.79 -18.78 19.50
C ARG A 326 -8.00 -17.90 19.82
N GLU A 327 -7.91 -16.59 19.58
CA GLU A 327 -9.02 -15.66 19.84
C GLU A 327 -10.26 -16.01 18.99
N VAL A 328 -10.06 -16.44 17.74
CA VAL A 328 -11.17 -16.88 16.87
C VAL A 328 -11.74 -18.22 17.34
N ALA A 329 -10.91 -19.15 17.81
CA ALA A 329 -11.38 -20.40 18.41
C ALA A 329 -12.22 -20.13 19.67
N ASP A 330 -11.76 -19.25 20.56
CA ASP A 330 -12.48 -18.86 21.78
C ASP A 330 -13.83 -18.17 21.43
N LEU A 331 -13.85 -17.32 20.39
CA LEU A 331 -15.07 -16.66 19.91
C LEU A 331 -16.09 -17.67 19.36
N VAL A 332 -15.59 -18.68 18.67
CA VAL A 332 -16.39 -19.77 18.11
C VAL A 332 -16.97 -20.66 19.20
N ASP A 333 -16.18 -21.01 20.20
CA ASP A 333 -16.64 -21.78 21.37
C ASP A 333 -17.75 -21.03 22.13
N ALA A 334 -17.66 -19.69 22.17
CA ALA A 334 -18.68 -18.84 22.78
C ALA A 334 -19.96 -18.71 21.94
N ASN A 335 -19.91 -18.93 20.62
CA ASN A 335 -21.07 -18.81 19.73
C ASN A 335 -21.03 -19.81 18.56
N PRO A 336 -21.38 -21.09 18.77
CA PRO A 336 -21.25 -22.14 17.77
C PRO A 336 -22.16 -21.96 16.54
N THR A 337 -23.16 -21.05 16.60
CA THR A 337 -24.00 -20.74 15.44
C THR A 337 -23.25 -20.02 14.32
N LEU A 338 -22.17 -19.30 14.64
CA LEU A 338 -21.31 -18.63 13.65
C LEU A 338 -20.59 -19.62 12.73
N LEU A 339 -20.16 -20.77 13.26
CA LEU A 339 -19.52 -21.83 12.47
C LEU A 339 -20.49 -22.43 11.44
N THR A 340 -21.69 -22.77 11.89
CA THR A 340 -22.72 -23.36 11.03
C THR A 340 -23.19 -22.40 9.94
N ALA A 341 -23.17 -21.09 10.21
CA ALA A 341 -23.53 -20.07 9.22
C ALA A 341 -22.42 -19.86 8.15
N MET A 342 -21.16 -20.17 8.47
CA MET A 342 -20.02 -19.99 7.58
C MET A 342 -19.49 -21.31 6.98
N GLY A 343 -20.17 -22.44 7.22
CA GLY A 343 -19.82 -23.74 6.65
C GLY A 343 -18.49 -24.32 7.13
N ALA A 344 -17.96 -23.87 8.28
CA ALA A 344 -16.69 -24.31 8.81
C ALA A 344 -16.87 -25.16 10.07
N ASP A 345 -16.11 -26.25 10.19
CA ASP A 345 -16.15 -27.12 11.37
C ASP A 345 -15.33 -26.55 12.54
N LYS A 346 -14.32 -25.71 12.24
CA LYS A 346 -13.44 -25.09 13.24
C LYS A 346 -13.18 -23.63 12.92
N GLY A 347 -13.11 -22.80 13.97
CA GLY A 347 -12.75 -21.38 13.84
C GLY A 347 -11.36 -21.16 13.26
N SER A 348 -10.44 -22.11 13.50
CA SER A 348 -9.10 -22.09 12.93
C SER A 348 -9.09 -22.24 11.41
N ASP A 349 -10.05 -22.96 10.83
CA ASP A 349 -10.14 -23.18 9.37
C ASP A 349 -10.54 -21.90 8.64
N LEU A 350 -11.44 -21.10 9.21
CA LEU A 350 -11.79 -19.77 8.71
C LEU A 350 -10.58 -18.83 8.69
N VAL A 351 -9.76 -18.87 9.75
CA VAL A 351 -8.52 -18.08 9.84
C VAL A 351 -7.51 -18.53 8.79
N VAL A 352 -7.34 -19.84 8.60
CA VAL A 352 -6.43 -20.40 7.59
C VAL A 352 -6.89 -20.02 6.19
N MET A 353 -8.18 -20.16 5.88
CA MET A 353 -8.77 -19.80 4.59
C MET A 353 -8.52 -18.32 4.25
N MET A 354 -8.88 -17.41 5.16
CA MET A 354 -8.74 -15.97 4.95
C MET A 354 -7.27 -15.56 4.77
N ALA A 355 -6.38 -16.13 5.58
CA ALA A 355 -4.95 -15.89 5.49
C ALA A 355 -4.34 -16.45 4.20
N ALA A 356 -4.78 -17.63 3.75
CA ALA A 356 -4.29 -18.29 2.55
C ALA A 356 -4.71 -17.57 1.26
N ILE A 357 -5.96 -17.10 1.17
CA ILE A 357 -6.45 -16.32 0.02
C ILE A 357 -5.63 -15.03 -0.12
N MET A 358 -5.37 -14.32 0.98
CA MET A 358 -4.51 -13.13 0.96
C MET A 358 -3.06 -13.47 0.60
N ALA A 359 -2.50 -14.55 1.15
CA ALA A 359 -1.14 -14.99 0.84
C ALA A 359 -0.98 -15.34 -0.66
N ALA A 360 -1.92 -16.09 -1.22
CA ALA A 360 -1.95 -16.44 -2.64
C ALA A 360 -2.13 -15.20 -3.52
N SER A 361 -3.00 -14.27 -3.12
CA SER A 361 -3.19 -13.00 -3.81
C SER A 361 -1.93 -12.14 -3.78
N ALA A 362 -1.26 -12.02 -2.63
CA ALA A 362 0.01 -11.29 -2.49
C ALA A 362 1.12 -11.90 -3.37
N ALA A 363 1.19 -13.23 -3.45
CA ALA A 363 2.09 -13.94 -4.34
C ALA A 363 1.79 -13.64 -5.82
N ALA A 364 0.52 -13.64 -6.22
CA ALA A 364 0.09 -13.22 -7.56
C ALA A 364 0.45 -11.76 -7.86
N GLY A 365 0.29 -10.86 -6.87
CA GLY A 365 0.69 -9.45 -6.94
C GLY A 365 2.19 -9.28 -7.22
N ALA A 366 3.05 -10.13 -6.64
CA ALA A 366 4.48 -10.14 -6.95
C ALA A 366 4.76 -10.45 -8.44
N GLY A 367 3.97 -11.36 -9.04
CA GLY A 367 4.02 -11.66 -10.48
C GLY A 367 3.58 -10.49 -11.37
N ALA A 368 2.43 -9.88 -11.07
CA ALA A 368 1.94 -8.70 -11.79
C ALA A 368 2.93 -7.52 -11.69
N GLN A 369 3.57 -7.36 -10.52
CA GLN A 369 4.60 -6.36 -10.32
C GLN A 369 5.86 -6.63 -11.16
N ALA A 370 6.24 -7.89 -11.37
CA ALA A 370 7.33 -8.27 -12.27
C ALA A 370 7.00 -7.92 -13.74
N ALA A 371 5.75 -8.10 -14.17
CA ALA A 371 5.29 -7.73 -15.51
C ALA A 371 5.41 -6.22 -15.77
N THR A 372 4.88 -5.41 -14.86
CA THR A 372 4.95 -3.94 -14.96
C THR A 372 6.37 -3.42 -14.83
N ARG A 373 7.23 -4.10 -14.04
CA ARG A 373 8.66 -3.77 -13.96
C ARG A 373 9.34 -3.99 -15.31
N LEU A 374 9.08 -5.13 -15.96
CA LEU A 374 9.63 -5.45 -17.29
C LEU A 374 9.18 -4.42 -18.35
N ALA A 375 7.90 -4.08 -18.36
CA ALA A 375 7.36 -3.05 -19.25
C ALA A 375 7.99 -1.67 -19.01
N GLY A 376 8.30 -1.33 -17.76
CA GLY A 376 9.04 -0.12 -17.40
C GLY A 376 10.47 -0.10 -17.94
N GLU A 377 11.15 -1.26 -17.99
CA GLU A 377 12.48 -1.37 -18.60
C GLU A 377 12.42 -1.26 -20.12
N GLU A 378 11.41 -1.86 -20.76
CA GLU A 378 11.20 -1.77 -22.21
C GLU A 378 10.86 -0.34 -22.65
N THR A 379 9.89 0.30 -21.99
CA THR A 379 9.47 1.68 -22.32
C THR A 379 10.59 2.71 -22.14
N SER A 380 11.57 2.40 -21.29
CA SER A 380 12.73 3.26 -21.07
C SER A 380 13.91 3.01 -22.00
N GLY A 381 13.81 2.06 -22.95
CA GLY A 381 14.90 1.70 -23.86
C GLY A 381 15.99 0.81 -23.26
N ARG A 382 15.99 0.61 -21.93
CA ARG A 382 17.02 -0.19 -21.24
C ARG A 382 16.96 -1.67 -21.60
N LEU A 383 15.78 -2.19 -21.92
CA LEU A 383 15.65 -3.59 -22.34
C LEU A 383 16.35 -3.87 -23.68
N GLY A 384 16.26 -2.93 -24.64
CA GLY A 384 16.95 -3.05 -25.93
C GLY A 384 18.47 -3.09 -25.76
N ALA A 385 19.03 -2.23 -24.91
CA ALA A 385 20.46 -2.24 -24.58
C ALA A 385 20.94 -3.58 -23.99
N VAL A 386 20.09 -4.25 -23.18
CA VAL A 386 20.41 -5.57 -22.62
C VAL A 386 20.36 -6.67 -23.69
N VAL A 387 19.35 -6.64 -24.55
CA VAL A 387 19.19 -7.64 -25.64
C VAL A 387 20.29 -7.51 -26.71
N ALA A 388 20.88 -6.31 -26.87
CA ALA A 388 22.03 -6.08 -27.75
C ALA A 388 23.33 -6.71 -27.22
N THR A 389 23.36 -7.20 -25.98
CA THR A 389 24.50 -7.95 -25.42
C THR A 389 24.43 -9.43 -25.80
N GLN A 390 25.31 -10.27 -25.22
CA GLN A 390 25.26 -11.73 -25.41
C GLN A 390 24.00 -12.40 -24.81
N LEU A 391 23.18 -11.66 -24.07
CA LEU A 391 21.94 -12.19 -23.49
C LEU A 391 20.80 -12.16 -24.52
N GLY A 392 20.63 -13.26 -25.25
CA GLY A 392 19.56 -13.40 -26.25
C GLY A 392 18.15 -13.26 -25.67
N ARG A 393 17.20 -12.83 -26.52
CA ARG A 393 15.79 -12.55 -26.18
C ARG A 393 15.09 -13.67 -25.40
N THR A 394 15.20 -14.90 -25.89
CA THR A 394 14.60 -16.08 -25.26
C THR A 394 15.14 -16.31 -23.85
N ARG A 395 16.46 -16.21 -23.68
CA ARG A 395 17.10 -16.44 -22.39
C ARG A 395 16.72 -15.35 -21.39
N LEU A 396 16.68 -14.09 -21.82
CA LEU A 396 16.20 -12.98 -21.00
C LEU A 396 14.75 -13.24 -20.54
N TRP A 397 13.87 -13.60 -21.47
CA TRP A 397 12.46 -13.87 -21.17
C TRP A 397 12.27 -15.03 -20.19
N CYS A 398 12.90 -16.18 -20.46
CA CYS A 398 12.81 -17.35 -19.59
C CYS A 398 13.39 -17.07 -18.19
N THR A 399 14.54 -16.41 -18.10
CA THR A 399 15.14 -16.09 -16.79
C THR A 399 14.34 -15.07 -15.99
N TRP A 400 13.68 -14.13 -16.66
CA TRP A 400 12.77 -13.18 -16.00
C TRP A 400 11.56 -13.87 -15.39
N TRP A 401 10.86 -14.70 -16.17
CA TRP A 401 9.64 -15.36 -15.72
C TRP A 401 9.92 -16.52 -14.77
N LEU A 402 11.06 -17.21 -14.90
CA LEU A 402 11.53 -18.15 -13.89
C LEU A 402 11.75 -17.45 -12.53
N MET A 403 12.39 -16.28 -12.53
CA MET A 403 12.58 -15.49 -11.32
C MET A 403 11.24 -15.01 -10.75
N ALA A 404 10.29 -14.58 -11.60
CA ALA A 404 8.97 -14.13 -11.16
C ALA A 404 8.16 -15.28 -10.52
N VAL A 405 8.14 -16.46 -11.14
CA VAL A 405 7.51 -17.67 -10.59
C VAL A 405 8.15 -18.07 -9.27
N ALA A 406 9.49 -18.17 -9.23
CA ALA A 406 10.21 -18.53 -8.00
C ALA A 406 9.95 -17.52 -6.87
N SER A 407 9.86 -16.22 -7.20
CA SER A 407 9.57 -15.18 -6.22
C SER A 407 8.14 -15.25 -5.69
N ALA A 408 7.14 -15.47 -6.56
CA ALA A 408 5.76 -15.63 -6.15
C ALA A 408 5.58 -16.85 -5.23
N LEU A 409 6.17 -18.00 -5.59
CA LEU A 409 6.15 -19.20 -4.75
C LEU A 409 6.90 -18.99 -3.43
N ALA A 410 8.02 -18.26 -3.41
CA ALA A 410 8.72 -17.94 -2.18
C ALA A 410 7.89 -17.04 -1.25
N VAL A 411 7.14 -16.07 -1.81
CA VAL A 411 6.21 -15.23 -1.04
C VAL A 411 5.09 -16.08 -0.43
N LEU A 412 4.47 -16.96 -1.22
CA LEU A 412 3.42 -17.87 -0.76
C LEU A 412 3.94 -18.79 0.36
N ALA A 413 5.08 -19.45 0.13
CA ALA A 413 5.68 -20.35 1.10
C ALA A 413 6.03 -19.62 2.41
N ALA A 414 6.62 -18.42 2.34
CA ALA A 414 6.93 -17.63 3.53
C ALA A 414 5.67 -17.24 4.31
N ALA A 415 4.59 -16.89 3.61
CA ALA A 415 3.31 -16.54 4.22
C ALA A 415 2.65 -17.76 4.91
N CYS A 416 2.61 -18.92 4.26
CA CYS A 416 2.10 -20.16 4.84
C CYS A 416 2.92 -20.62 6.04
N LEU A 417 4.26 -20.49 6.00
CA LEU A 417 5.11 -20.76 7.15
C LEU A 417 4.82 -19.79 8.30
N ALA A 418 4.61 -18.51 8.02
CA ALA A 418 4.26 -17.52 9.04
C ALA A 418 2.89 -17.80 9.66
N LEU A 419 1.89 -18.17 8.84
CA LEU A 419 0.58 -18.62 9.30
C LEU A 419 0.72 -19.83 10.22
N GLY A 420 1.34 -20.90 9.74
CA GLY A 420 1.50 -22.15 10.48
C GLY A 420 2.32 -22.01 11.77
N ALA A 421 3.34 -21.15 11.76
CA ALA A 421 4.10 -20.83 12.97
C ALA A 421 3.29 -19.98 13.95
N GLY A 422 2.52 -19.00 13.45
CA GLY A 422 1.65 -18.15 14.26
C GLY A 422 0.52 -18.94 14.91
N THR A 423 -0.11 -19.84 14.16
CA THR A 423 -1.16 -20.74 14.66
C THR A 423 -0.60 -21.73 15.68
N TRP A 424 0.53 -22.38 15.38
CA TRP A 424 1.16 -23.28 16.33
C TRP A 424 1.55 -22.57 17.62
N TRP A 425 2.11 -21.36 17.52
CA TRP A 425 2.45 -20.55 18.68
C TRP A 425 1.22 -20.14 19.49
N SER A 426 0.13 -19.77 18.80
CA SER A 426 -1.09 -19.29 19.45
C SER A 426 -1.87 -20.44 20.06
N THR A 427 -2.16 -21.53 19.35
CA THR A 427 -3.04 -22.62 19.84
C THR A 427 -2.29 -23.77 20.50
N GLY A 428 -1.00 -23.95 20.20
CA GLY A 428 -0.21 -25.12 20.62
C GLY A 428 -0.36 -26.33 19.69
N GLU A 429 -1.17 -26.25 18.63
CA GLU A 429 -1.44 -27.34 17.70
C GLU A 429 -0.26 -27.58 16.75
N ARG A 430 0.43 -28.72 16.91
CA ARG A 430 1.60 -29.07 16.08
C ARG A 430 1.25 -29.29 14.60
N GLY A 431 0.02 -29.69 14.30
CA GLY A 431 -0.47 -29.90 12.94
C GLY A 431 -0.71 -28.61 12.15
N ALA A 432 -0.72 -27.45 12.81
CA ALA A 432 -1.10 -26.21 12.15
C ALA A 432 -0.09 -25.77 11.07
N LEU A 433 1.20 -26.09 11.25
CA LEU A 433 2.23 -25.86 10.23
C LEU A 433 2.03 -26.74 9.00
N THR A 434 1.70 -28.02 9.21
CA THR A 434 1.45 -28.95 8.09
C THR A 434 0.20 -28.56 7.31
N THR A 435 -0.87 -28.13 8.00
CA THR A 435 -2.11 -27.65 7.37
C THR A 435 -1.87 -26.37 6.57
N ALA A 436 -1.18 -25.38 7.15
CA ALA A 436 -0.88 -24.14 6.44
C ALA A 436 -0.03 -24.38 5.18
N CYS A 437 0.94 -25.30 5.25
CA CYS A 437 1.77 -25.68 4.12
C CYS A 437 1.02 -26.48 3.06
N SER A 438 0.09 -27.38 3.44
CA SER A 438 -0.72 -28.14 2.48
C SER A 438 -1.68 -27.23 1.72
N VAL A 439 -2.33 -26.30 2.42
CA VAL A 439 -3.17 -25.25 1.80
C VAL A 439 -2.35 -24.39 0.85
N GLY A 440 -1.14 -23.96 1.29
CA GLY A 440 -0.21 -23.23 0.44
C GLY A 440 0.19 -24.00 -0.83
N ALA A 441 0.39 -25.31 -0.73
CA ALA A 441 0.68 -26.17 -1.88
C ALA A 441 -0.50 -26.24 -2.86
N GLY A 442 -1.74 -26.29 -2.35
CA GLY A 442 -2.95 -26.21 -3.17
C GLY A 442 -3.03 -24.91 -4.00
N TYR A 443 -2.64 -23.78 -3.41
CA TYR A 443 -2.61 -22.49 -4.11
C TYR A 443 -1.36 -22.26 -4.99
N ALA A 444 -0.38 -23.15 -5.01
CA ALA A 444 0.84 -22.95 -5.81
C ALA A 444 0.55 -22.88 -7.31
N VAL A 445 -0.25 -23.82 -7.83
CA VAL A 445 -0.61 -23.89 -9.25
C VAL A 445 -1.39 -22.66 -9.73
N PRO A 446 -2.49 -22.23 -9.08
CA PRO A 446 -3.20 -21.04 -9.54
C PRO A 446 -2.36 -19.77 -9.44
N VAL A 447 -1.47 -19.65 -8.45
CA VAL A 447 -0.51 -18.54 -8.39
C VAL A 447 0.42 -18.56 -9.60
N VAL A 448 1.00 -19.72 -9.95
CA VAL A 448 1.86 -19.86 -11.14
C VAL A 448 1.09 -19.54 -12.42
N PHE A 449 -0.18 -19.95 -12.52
CA PHE A 449 -1.05 -19.61 -13.63
C PHE A 449 -1.24 -18.08 -13.77
N VAL A 450 -1.47 -17.36 -12.67
CA VAL A 450 -1.59 -15.90 -12.70
C VAL A 450 -0.28 -15.24 -13.19
N VAL A 451 0.88 -15.75 -12.74
CA VAL A 451 2.18 -15.28 -13.23
C VAL A 451 2.34 -15.58 -14.74
N ALA A 452 1.90 -16.74 -15.20
CA ALA A 452 1.92 -17.13 -16.62
C ALA A 452 1.01 -16.23 -17.48
N ALA A 453 -0.19 -15.89 -16.99
CA ALA A 453 -1.08 -14.94 -17.65
C ALA A 453 -0.44 -13.54 -17.75
N CYS A 454 0.22 -13.09 -16.68
CA CYS A 454 1.01 -11.85 -16.71
C CYS A 454 2.15 -11.90 -17.74
N ALA A 455 2.77 -13.06 -17.94
CA ALA A 455 3.78 -13.28 -18.98
C ALA A 455 3.20 -13.15 -20.38
N ALA A 456 2.09 -13.81 -20.65
CA ALA A 456 1.40 -13.72 -21.93
C ALA A 456 0.94 -12.29 -22.24
N LEU A 457 0.43 -11.55 -21.25
CA LEU A 457 0.07 -10.15 -21.43
C LEU A 457 1.30 -9.27 -21.70
N ALA A 458 2.38 -9.47 -20.95
CA ALA A 458 3.61 -8.70 -21.13
C ALA A 458 4.29 -8.98 -22.48
N SER A 459 4.18 -10.19 -23.03
CA SER A 459 4.79 -10.53 -24.32
C SER A 459 4.14 -9.77 -25.48
N ALA A 460 2.83 -9.47 -25.38
CA ALA A 460 2.10 -8.66 -26.34
C ALA A 460 2.48 -7.16 -26.33
N GLY A 461 3.14 -6.69 -25.26
CA GLY A 461 3.74 -5.36 -25.20
C GLY A 461 3.54 -4.63 -23.88
N PRO A 462 4.29 -3.53 -23.66
CA PRO A 462 4.34 -2.85 -22.36
C PRO A 462 3.02 -2.21 -21.93
N ARG A 463 2.11 -1.94 -22.89
CA ARG A 463 0.77 -1.41 -22.60
C ARG A 463 -0.13 -2.39 -21.86
N TRP A 464 0.09 -3.70 -22.04
CA TRP A 464 -0.75 -4.75 -21.47
C TRP A 464 -0.22 -5.26 -20.13
N ALA A 465 1.03 -4.97 -19.77
CA ALA A 465 1.62 -5.40 -18.50
C ALA A 465 0.84 -4.90 -17.27
N GLY A 466 0.14 -3.76 -17.39
CA GLY A 466 -0.75 -3.26 -16.35
C GLY A 466 -2.02 -4.10 -16.16
N ALA A 467 -2.49 -4.81 -17.18
CA ALA A 467 -3.71 -5.61 -17.11
C ALA A 467 -3.59 -6.81 -16.15
N GLY A 468 -2.37 -7.26 -15.84
CA GLY A 468 -2.15 -8.28 -14.80
C GLY A 468 -2.67 -7.87 -13.41
N TRP A 469 -2.75 -6.57 -13.13
CA TRP A 469 -3.34 -6.07 -11.88
C TRP A 469 -4.86 -6.27 -11.82
N VAL A 470 -5.54 -6.35 -12.96
CA VAL A 470 -6.98 -6.67 -13.00
C VAL A 470 -7.20 -8.09 -12.52
N LEU A 471 -6.37 -9.04 -12.96
CA LEU A 471 -6.46 -10.44 -12.52
C LEU A 471 -6.19 -10.57 -11.01
N PHE A 472 -5.17 -9.88 -10.50
CA PHE A 472 -4.91 -9.78 -9.06
C PHE A 472 -6.11 -9.19 -8.28
N GLY A 473 -6.65 -8.07 -8.75
CA GLY A 473 -7.80 -7.42 -8.11
C GLY A 473 -9.06 -8.28 -8.17
N TRP A 474 -9.26 -9.02 -9.25
CA TRP A 474 -10.37 -9.96 -9.40
C TRP A 474 -10.26 -11.13 -8.41
N CYS A 475 -9.07 -11.73 -8.27
CA CYS A 475 -8.82 -12.78 -7.29
C CYS A 475 -9.16 -12.33 -5.86
N LEU A 476 -8.76 -11.10 -5.48
CA LEU A 476 -9.13 -10.52 -4.18
C LEU A 476 -10.64 -10.25 -4.07
N THR A 477 -11.26 -9.74 -5.12
CA THR A 477 -12.69 -9.43 -5.13
C THR A 477 -13.51 -10.70 -4.95
N VAL A 478 -13.22 -11.76 -5.71
CA VAL A 478 -13.92 -13.05 -5.55
C VAL A 478 -13.62 -13.64 -4.18
N GLY A 479 -12.36 -13.65 -3.74
CA GLY A 479 -11.96 -14.28 -2.49
C GLY A 479 -12.50 -13.63 -1.21
N PHE A 480 -12.75 -12.32 -1.20
CA PHE A 480 -13.25 -11.60 -0.02
C PHE A 480 -14.69 -11.10 -0.15
N LEU A 481 -15.12 -10.78 -1.39
CA LEU A 481 -16.39 -10.12 -1.66
C LEU A 481 -17.32 -10.96 -2.55
N GLY A 482 -16.90 -12.13 -3.07
CA GLY A 482 -17.70 -12.91 -4.02
C GLY A 482 -19.11 -13.22 -3.51
N GLU A 483 -19.17 -13.83 -2.33
CA GLU A 483 -20.42 -14.15 -1.65
C GLU A 483 -21.18 -12.88 -1.21
N ALA A 484 -20.49 -11.89 -0.66
CA ALA A 484 -21.10 -10.64 -0.21
C ALA A 484 -21.75 -9.84 -1.36
N LEU A 485 -21.14 -9.89 -2.55
CA LEU A 485 -21.67 -9.28 -3.77
C LEU A 485 -22.65 -10.18 -4.52
N ARG A 486 -22.83 -11.44 -4.06
CA ARG A 486 -23.64 -12.47 -4.72
C ARG A 486 -23.29 -12.59 -6.21
N LEU A 487 -22.00 -12.75 -6.49
CA LEU A 487 -21.52 -12.86 -7.86
C LEU A 487 -22.11 -14.11 -8.54
N PRO A 488 -22.45 -14.04 -9.83
CA PRO A 488 -22.88 -15.23 -10.56
C PRO A 488 -21.70 -16.20 -10.73
N GLU A 489 -21.96 -17.52 -10.74
CA GLU A 489 -20.93 -18.56 -10.78
C GLU A 489 -19.90 -18.39 -11.91
N TRP A 490 -20.33 -17.97 -13.11
CA TRP A 490 -19.41 -17.75 -14.23
C TRP A 490 -18.35 -16.67 -13.92
N ALA A 491 -18.70 -15.69 -13.07
CA ALA A 491 -17.83 -14.62 -12.64
C ALA A 491 -16.82 -15.12 -11.58
N GLU A 492 -17.28 -15.95 -10.63
CA GLU A 492 -16.39 -16.55 -9.63
C GLU A 492 -15.41 -17.54 -10.27
N ASN A 493 -15.87 -18.34 -11.23
CA ASN A 493 -15.07 -19.29 -12.01
C ASN A 493 -13.98 -18.63 -12.89
N LEU A 494 -14.02 -17.31 -13.10
CA LEU A 494 -12.92 -16.57 -13.72
C LEU A 494 -11.71 -16.41 -12.79
N SER A 495 -11.87 -16.59 -11.47
CA SER A 495 -10.78 -16.52 -10.51
C SER A 495 -10.03 -17.86 -10.43
N PRO A 496 -8.73 -17.91 -10.78
CA PRO A 496 -7.94 -19.13 -10.66
C PRO A 496 -7.84 -19.63 -9.22
N LEU A 497 -7.94 -18.74 -8.23
CA LEU A 497 -7.91 -19.12 -6.81
C LEU A 497 -9.22 -19.77 -6.37
N HIS A 498 -10.36 -19.38 -6.96
CA HIS A 498 -11.67 -19.96 -6.65
C HIS A 498 -11.83 -21.36 -7.26
N LEU A 499 -11.31 -21.57 -8.48
CA LEU A 499 -11.38 -22.86 -9.18
C LEU A 499 -10.75 -24.04 -8.41
N VAL A 500 -9.87 -23.79 -7.44
CA VAL A 500 -9.22 -24.86 -6.65
C VAL A 500 -10.13 -25.37 -5.52
N GLY A 501 -11.21 -24.66 -5.18
CA GLY A 501 -12.06 -24.95 -4.03
C GLY A 501 -11.73 -24.10 -2.80
N THR A 502 -12.51 -24.27 -1.73
CA THR A 502 -12.34 -23.49 -0.49
C THR A 502 -11.42 -24.22 0.49
N LEU A 503 -10.11 -23.95 0.42
CA LEU A 503 -9.14 -24.60 1.29
C LEU A 503 -9.07 -23.91 2.68
N PRO A 504 -9.03 -24.65 3.81
CA PRO A 504 -8.91 -26.11 3.96
C PRO A 504 -10.25 -26.87 4.10
N LEU A 505 -11.40 -26.23 3.83
CA LEU A 505 -12.72 -26.84 4.01
C LEU A 505 -12.96 -27.99 3.01
N ASP A 506 -12.55 -27.79 1.76
CA ASP A 506 -12.60 -28.78 0.70
C ASP A 506 -11.22 -29.38 0.42
N ASP A 507 -11.19 -30.58 -0.16
CA ASP A 507 -9.99 -31.08 -0.84
C ASP A 507 -9.78 -30.30 -2.16
N PRO A 508 -8.52 -30.00 -2.54
CA PRO A 508 -8.24 -29.25 -3.75
C PRO A 508 -8.70 -30.01 -5.00
N ASP A 509 -9.45 -29.35 -5.88
CA ASP A 509 -9.92 -29.96 -7.13
C ASP A 509 -8.73 -30.28 -8.07
N GLY A 510 -8.40 -31.57 -8.15
CA GLY A 510 -7.30 -32.06 -8.98
C GLY A 510 -7.49 -31.81 -10.48
N ALA A 511 -8.73 -31.80 -10.98
CA ALA A 511 -9.01 -31.53 -12.39
C ALA A 511 -8.79 -30.04 -12.71
N ALA A 512 -9.25 -29.16 -11.83
CA ALA A 512 -9.01 -27.71 -11.95
C ALA A 512 -7.50 -27.39 -11.87
N LEU A 513 -6.77 -28.00 -10.93
CA LEU A 513 -5.32 -27.85 -10.81
C LEU A 513 -4.59 -28.33 -12.07
N ALA A 514 -4.95 -29.50 -12.62
CA ALA A 514 -4.36 -30.00 -13.86
C ALA A 514 -4.64 -29.06 -15.05
N GLY A 515 -5.87 -28.55 -15.16
CA GLY A 515 -6.25 -27.58 -16.18
C GLY A 515 -5.47 -26.28 -16.10
N LEU A 516 -5.36 -25.70 -14.90
CA LEU A 516 -4.58 -24.48 -14.66
C LEU A 516 -3.08 -24.68 -14.91
N ALA A 517 -2.53 -25.82 -14.51
CA ALA A 517 -1.13 -26.16 -14.78
C ALA A 517 -0.86 -26.24 -16.29
N MET A 518 -1.71 -26.97 -17.04
CA MET A 518 -1.60 -27.08 -18.49
C MET A 518 -1.73 -25.73 -19.18
N ALA A 519 -2.74 -24.94 -18.82
CA ALA A 519 -2.96 -23.61 -19.37
C ALA A 519 -1.79 -22.67 -19.05
N GLY A 520 -1.22 -22.74 -17.84
CA GLY A 520 -0.04 -21.99 -17.44
C GLY A 520 1.20 -22.32 -18.30
N VAL A 521 1.44 -23.61 -18.57
CA VAL A 521 2.54 -24.05 -19.46
C VAL A 521 2.34 -23.51 -20.87
N VAL A 522 1.12 -23.60 -21.41
CA VAL A 522 0.79 -23.08 -22.75
C VAL A 522 0.99 -21.57 -22.81
N LEU A 523 0.53 -20.82 -21.80
CA LEU A 523 0.71 -19.37 -21.73
C LEU A 523 2.19 -18.98 -21.65
N LEU A 524 3.00 -19.66 -20.83
CA LEU A 524 4.44 -19.39 -20.74
C LEU A 524 5.15 -19.71 -22.06
N ALA A 525 4.89 -20.87 -22.67
CA ALA A 525 5.48 -21.25 -23.95
C ALA A 525 5.07 -20.28 -25.07
N GLY A 526 3.78 -19.94 -25.16
CA GLY A 526 3.26 -18.95 -26.10
C GLY A 526 3.87 -17.57 -25.89
N SER A 527 4.05 -17.14 -24.64
CA SER A 527 4.66 -15.84 -24.32
C SER A 527 6.09 -15.72 -24.87
N VAL A 528 6.86 -16.81 -24.85
CA VAL A 528 8.22 -16.86 -25.42
C VAL A 528 8.16 -16.67 -26.94
N LEU A 529 7.26 -17.37 -27.63
CA LEU A 529 7.11 -17.30 -29.08
C LEU A 529 6.71 -15.89 -29.53
N VAL A 530 5.71 -15.30 -28.87
CA VAL A 530 5.24 -13.94 -29.14
C VAL A 530 6.35 -12.92 -28.88
N PHE A 531 7.05 -13.02 -27.75
CA PHE A 531 8.11 -12.06 -27.42
C PHE A 531 9.30 -12.14 -28.39
N ARG A 532 9.64 -13.34 -28.89
CA ARG A 532 10.73 -13.51 -29.86
C ARG A 532 10.45 -12.80 -31.18
N GLY A 533 9.21 -12.85 -31.65
CA GLY A 533 8.78 -12.27 -32.93
C GLY A 533 8.39 -10.79 -32.86
N ARG A 534 8.19 -10.22 -31.67
CA ARG A 534 7.74 -8.83 -31.49
C ARG A 534 8.93 -7.85 -31.48
N ASP A 535 8.75 -6.66 -32.04
CA ASP A 535 9.70 -5.56 -31.89
C ASP A 535 9.61 -4.86 -30.52
N LEU A 536 10.73 -4.32 -30.05
CA LEU A 536 10.77 -3.55 -28.80
C LEU A 536 10.24 -2.14 -29.04
N ARG A 537 9.51 -1.60 -28.06
CA ARG A 537 8.90 -0.26 -28.20
C ARG A 537 9.93 0.88 -28.19
N ALA A 538 11.04 0.70 -27.46
CA ALA A 538 12.15 1.64 -27.41
C ALA A 538 13.45 0.85 -27.25
N GLY A 539 14.47 1.23 -28.03
CA GLY A 539 15.67 0.41 -28.25
C GLY A 539 15.41 -0.63 -29.32
#